data_AF-A0A0A0K7D0-F1
#
_entry.id   AF-A0A0A0K7D0-F1
#
_cell.length_a   1.000
_cell.length_b   1.000
_cell.length_c   1.000
_cell.angle_alpha   90.00
_cell.angle_beta   90.00
_cell.angle_gamma   90.00
#
_symmetry.space_group_name_H-M   'P 1'
#
loop_
_entity.id
_entity.type
_entity.pdbx_description
1 polymer ?
#
loop_
_entity_poly.entity_id
_entity_poly.type
_entity_poly.pdbx_seq_one_letter_code
_entity_poly.pdbx_strand_id
1 'polypeptide(L)'
;MGFLHQELIEILSYAMVITKNHIYTSGASGTNAAVIRGALRAEKPELLTVILPQSLKKQPPESQELLSKVRNVIEKPHNDHLSLIEASSLLVKKKN
;
A
#
# COMPACT_ATOMS: atom_id res chain seq x y z
N MET A 1 -15.44 -16.03 -6.04
CA MET A 1 -15.80 -16.20 -4.61
C MET A 1 -15.44 -14.92 -3.89
N GLY A 2 -16.42 -14.31 -3.20
CA GLY A 2 -16.35 -12.91 -2.74
C GLY A 2 -15.19 -12.65 -1.78
N PHE A 3 -14.48 -11.54 -2.00
CA PHE A 3 -13.36 -11.10 -1.19
C PHE A 3 -13.85 -10.34 0.06
N LEU A 4 -14.76 -10.94 0.84
CA LEU A 4 -15.44 -10.26 1.97
C LEU A 4 -14.43 -9.63 2.95
N HIS A 5 -13.33 -10.31 3.24
CA HIS A 5 -12.29 -9.75 4.11
C HIS A 5 -11.68 -8.46 3.54
N GLN A 6 -11.46 -8.38 2.22
CA GLN A 6 -10.96 -7.16 1.57
C GLN A 6 -12.01 -6.04 1.59
N GLU A 7 -13.29 -6.37 1.38
CA GLU A 7 -14.38 -5.39 1.47
C GLU A 7 -14.49 -4.80 2.89
N LEU A 8 -14.37 -5.65 3.92
CA LEU A 8 -14.33 -5.19 5.32
C LEU A 8 -13.11 -4.31 5.61
N ILE A 9 -11.93 -4.68 5.08
CA ILE A 9 -10.71 -3.88 5.21
C ILE A 9 -10.87 -2.52 4.52
N GLU A 10 -11.50 -2.47 3.35
CA GLU A 10 -11.79 -1.21 2.64
C GLU A 10 -12.68 -0.29 3.47
N ILE A 11 -13.76 -0.82 4.06
CA ILE A 11 -14.67 -0.05 4.92
C ILE A 11 -13.94 0.48 6.16
N LEU A 12 -13.15 -0.37 6.83
CA LEU A 12 -12.39 0.04 8.01
C LEU A 12 -11.34 1.10 7.68
N SER A 13 -10.61 0.93 6.58
CA SER A 13 -9.57 1.87 6.14
C SER A 13 -10.17 3.22 5.78
N TYR A 14 -11.32 3.22 5.08
CA TYR A 14 -12.10 4.43 4.84
C TYR A 14 -12.49 5.12 6.16
N ALA A 15 -13.09 4.37 7.09
CA ALA A 15 -13.52 4.88 8.39
C ALA A 15 -12.37 5.52 9.19
N MET A 16 -11.19 4.88 9.18
CA MET A 16 -9.99 5.41 9.82
C MET A 16 -9.55 6.75 9.23
N VAL A 17 -9.54 6.89 7.91
CA VAL A 17 -9.10 8.14 7.25
C VAL A 17 -10.11 9.27 7.44
N ILE A 18 -11.42 9.00 7.34
CA ILE A 18 -12.43 10.06 7.57
C ILE A 18 -12.40 10.57 9.02
N THR A 19 -12.06 9.70 9.99
CA THR A 19 -11.83 10.03 11.40
C THR A 19 -10.44 10.62 11.69
N LYS A 20 -9.70 11.02 10.63
CA LYS A 20 -8.41 11.74 10.68
C LYS A 20 -7.21 10.91 11.13
N ASN A 21 -7.27 9.58 11.02
CA ASN A 21 -6.11 8.74 11.25
C ASN A 21 -5.25 8.64 9.97
N HIS A 22 -3.92 8.69 10.14
CA HIS A 22 -2.97 8.47 9.06
C HIS A 22 -2.69 6.98 8.89
N ILE A 23 -2.83 6.45 7.67
CA ILE A 23 -2.55 5.06 7.34
C ILE A 23 -1.19 4.93 6.66
N TYR A 24 -0.36 4.05 7.22
CA TYR A 24 0.88 3.58 6.61
C TYR A 24 0.72 2.12 6.18
N THR A 25 1.01 1.82 4.93
CA THR A 25 0.88 0.46 4.38
C THR A 25 1.96 0.19 3.32
N SER A 26 2.15 -1.07 2.93
CA SER A 26 2.97 -1.43 1.77
C SER A 26 2.13 -1.52 0.50
N GLY A 27 2.77 -1.61 -0.68
CA GLY A 27 2.08 -1.75 -1.98
C GLY A 27 1.72 -3.18 -2.38
N ALA A 28 1.68 -4.12 -1.44
CA ALA A 28 1.38 -5.52 -1.72
C ALA A 28 -0.08 -5.72 -2.21
N SER A 29 -0.33 -6.81 -2.93
CA SER A 29 -1.69 -7.18 -3.35
C SER A 29 -2.54 -7.70 -2.16
N GLY A 30 -3.83 -7.91 -2.39
CA GLY A 30 -4.75 -8.43 -1.37
C GLY A 30 -5.06 -7.41 -0.27
N THR A 31 -4.71 -7.70 0.98
CA THR A 31 -5.01 -6.86 2.16
C THR A 31 -4.51 -5.43 2.02
N ASN A 32 -3.27 -5.24 1.58
CA ASN A 32 -2.69 -3.90 1.47
C ASN A 32 -3.33 -3.09 0.34
N ALA A 33 -3.65 -3.73 -0.78
CA ALA A 33 -4.42 -3.12 -1.86
C ALA A 33 -5.83 -2.71 -1.39
N ALA A 34 -6.49 -3.52 -0.57
CA ALA A 34 -7.77 -3.17 0.05
C ALA A 34 -7.65 -1.96 0.99
N VAL A 35 -6.58 -1.89 1.80
CA VAL A 35 -6.30 -0.70 2.63
C VAL A 35 -6.18 0.55 1.77
N ILE A 36 -5.39 0.48 0.68
CA ILE A 36 -5.17 1.61 -0.24
C ILE A 36 -6.49 2.04 -0.88
N ARG A 37 -7.30 1.10 -1.41
CA ARG A 37 -8.60 1.41 -2.02
C ARG A 37 -9.56 2.08 -1.03
N GLY A 38 -9.67 1.55 0.19
CA GLY A 38 -10.50 2.13 1.23
C GLY A 38 -10.05 3.54 1.63
N ALA A 39 -8.73 3.73 1.80
CA ALA A 39 -8.16 5.03 2.14
C ALA A 39 -8.35 6.09 1.02
N LEU A 40 -8.16 5.70 -0.25
CA LEU A 40 -8.35 6.60 -1.39
C LEU A 40 -9.79 7.12 -1.51
N ARG A 41 -10.78 6.29 -1.15
CA ARG A 41 -12.21 6.69 -1.14
C ARG A 41 -12.52 7.82 -0.17
N ALA A 42 -11.68 8.07 0.83
CA ALA A 42 -11.89 9.13 1.81
C ALA A 42 -11.47 10.52 1.31
N GLU A 43 -10.87 10.63 0.11
CA GLU A 43 -10.46 11.88 -0.54
C GLU A 43 -9.55 12.78 0.31
N LYS A 44 -8.78 12.18 1.23
CA LYS A 44 -7.75 12.82 2.06
C LYS A 44 -6.37 12.27 1.74
N PRO A 45 -5.81 12.57 0.55
CA PRO A 45 -4.60 11.93 0.03
C PRO A 45 -3.36 12.13 0.92
N GLU A 46 -3.34 13.15 1.77
CA GLU A 46 -2.30 13.42 2.74
C GLU A 46 -2.23 12.41 3.89
N LEU A 47 -3.34 11.72 4.20
CA LEU A 47 -3.44 10.75 5.31
C LEU A 47 -3.15 9.31 4.89
N LEU A 48 -2.72 9.07 3.65
CA LEU A 48 -2.26 7.78 3.17
C LEU A 48 -0.78 7.89 2.79
N THR A 49 0.04 6.96 3.26
CA THR A 49 1.42 6.80 2.78
C THR A 49 1.70 5.34 2.48
N VAL A 50 2.16 5.08 1.26
CA VAL A 50 2.52 3.73 0.83
C VAL A 50 4.03 3.60 0.71
N ILE A 51 4.60 2.58 1.36
CA ILE A 51 6.03 2.32 1.38
C ILE A 51 6.31 1.12 0.49
N LEU A 52 7.10 1.31 -0.57
CA LEU A 52 7.46 0.25 -1.50
C LEU A 52 8.85 -0.32 -1.16
N PRO A 53 9.02 -1.65 -1.22
CA PRO A 53 10.31 -2.28 -0.96
C PRO A 53 11.34 -2.02 -2.07
N GLN A 54 10.87 -1.57 -3.24
CA GLN A 54 11.62 -1.27 -4.47
C GLN A 54 10.94 -0.11 -5.21
N SER A 55 11.42 0.25 -6.39
CA SER A 55 10.74 1.21 -7.26
C SER A 55 9.33 0.75 -7.68
N LEU A 56 8.46 1.69 -8.01
CA LEU A 56 7.10 1.43 -8.51
C LEU A 56 7.11 0.54 -9.76
N LYS A 57 8.01 0.80 -10.70
CA LYS A 57 8.20 0.01 -11.93
C LYS A 57 8.55 -1.46 -11.70
N LYS A 58 8.99 -1.83 -10.48
CA LYS A 58 9.33 -3.20 -10.08
C LYS A 58 8.17 -3.93 -9.41
N GLN A 59 7.06 -3.23 -9.13
CA GLN A 59 5.85 -3.84 -8.56
C GLN A 59 5.04 -4.58 -9.65
N PRO A 60 4.14 -5.50 -9.28
CA PRO A 60 3.21 -6.11 -10.25
C PRO A 60 2.35 -5.06 -10.97
N PRO A 61 1.95 -5.28 -12.24
CA PRO A 61 1.18 -4.29 -13.02
C PRO A 61 -0.10 -3.80 -12.32
N GLU A 62 -0.86 -4.71 -11.70
CA GLU A 62 -2.07 -4.36 -10.94
C GLU A 62 -1.76 -3.41 -9.76
N SER A 63 -0.68 -3.69 -9.02
CA SER A 63 -0.21 -2.78 -7.97
C SER A 63 0.19 -1.43 -8.55
N GLN A 64 0.88 -1.39 -9.69
CA GLN A 64 1.28 -0.12 -10.32
C GLN A 64 0.07 0.74 -10.68
N GLU A 65 -0.99 0.14 -11.24
CA GLU A 65 -2.23 0.85 -11.57
C GLU A 65 -2.87 1.46 -10.32
N LEU A 66 -3.01 0.70 -9.23
CA LEU A 66 -3.57 1.21 -7.99
C LEU A 66 -2.69 2.31 -7.36
N LEU A 67 -1.38 2.07 -7.30
CA LEU A 67 -0.41 2.96 -6.68
C LEU A 67 -0.26 4.29 -7.45
N SER A 68 -0.54 4.31 -8.76
CA SER A 68 -0.56 5.55 -9.55
C SER A 68 -1.58 6.58 -9.03
N LYS A 69 -2.58 6.14 -8.26
CA LYS A 69 -3.62 6.98 -7.64
C LYS A 69 -3.21 7.52 -6.26
N VAL A 70 -2.11 7.04 -5.70
CA VAL A 70 -1.64 7.41 -4.35
C VAL A 70 -0.69 8.60 -4.44
N ARG A 71 -0.97 9.66 -3.66
CA ARG A 71 -0.14 10.88 -3.64
C ARG A 71 1.22 10.67 -2.97
N ASN A 72 1.24 10.01 -1.81
CA ASN A 72 2.46 9.83 -1.02
C ASN A 72 2.99 8.39 -1.14
N VAL A 73 3.91 8.17 -2.07
CA VAL A 73 4.61 6.90 -2.25
C VAL A 73 6.07 7.07 -1.89
N ILE A 74 6.57 6.25 -0.96
CA ILE A 74 7.97 6.21 -0.57
C ILE A 74 8.61 4.96 -1.18
N GLU A 75 9.41 5.16 -2.22
CA GLU A 75 10.10 4.09 -2.93
C GLU A 75 11.46 3.78 -2.31
N LYS A 76 11.95 2.54 -2.51
CA LYS A 76 13.30 2.10 -2.11
C LYS A 76 14.09 1.62 -3.34
N PRO A 77 14.43 2.52 -4.27
CA PRO A 77 15.03 2.16 -5.57
C PRO A 77 16.39 1.46 -5.45
N HIS A 78 17.11 1.66 -4.34
CA HIS A 78 18.37 0.95 -4.08
C HIS A 78 18.20 -0.56 -4.01
N ASN A 79 16.99 -1.07 -3.77
CA ASN A 79 16.69 -2.50 -3.74
C ASN A 79 16.29 -3.06 -5.10
N ASP A 80 16.23 -2.28 -6.19
CA ASP A 80 15.73 -2.73 -7.51
C ASP A 80 16.48 -3.93 -8.11
N HIS A 81 17.69 -4.20 -7.63
CA HIS A 81 18.53 -5.33 -7.99
C HIS A 81 18.06 -6.66 -7.37
N LEU A 82 17.25 -6.61 -6.31
CA LEU A 82 16.69 -7.77 -5.62
C LEU A 82 15.42 -8.26 -6.31
N SER A 83 15.00 -9.49 -6.01
CA SER A 83 13.62 -9.89 -6.26
C SER A 83 12.65 -9.15 -5.32
N LEU A 84 11.37 -9.07 -5.70
CA LEU A 84 10.35 -8.43 -4.86
C LEU A 84 10.23 -9.09 -3.48
N ILE A 85 10.41 -10.41 -3.40
CA ILE A 85 10.33 -11.19 -2.15
C ILE A 85 11.50 -10.81 -1.21
N GLU A 86 12.72 -10.78 -1.74
CA GLU A 86 13.91 -10.38 -0.98
C GLU A 86 13.79 -8.94 -0.48
N ALA A 87 13.42 -8.02 -1.38
CA ALA A 87 13.26 -6.61 -1.01
C ALA A 87 12.14 -6.41 0.03
N SER A 88 11.02 -7.14 -0.09
CA SER A 88 9.92 -7.09 0.88
C SER A 88 10.35 -7.55 2.27
N SER A 89 11.22 -8.56 2.34
CA SER A 89 11.75 -9.08 3.61
C SER A 89 12.61 -8.05 4.36
N LEU A 90 13.26 -7.13 3.64
CA LEU A 90 14.05 -6.05 4.25
C LEU A 90 13.17 -4.99 4.95
N LEU A 91 11.96 -4.73 4.44
CA LEU A 91 11.02 -3.80 5.08
C LEU A 91 10.53 -4.33 6.44
N VAL A 92 10.34 -5.64 6.56
CA VAL A 92 9.89 -6.27 7.82
C VAL A 92 11.02 -6.27 8.84
N LYS A 93 12.26 -6.59 8.42
CA LYS A 93 13.41 -6.70 9.32
C LYS A 93 13.87 -5.38 9.94
N LYS A 94 13.61 -4.23 9.29
CA LYS A 94 13.95 -2.90 9.84
C LYS A 94 13.07 -2.44 11.00
N LYS A 95 12.05 -3.21 11.41
CA LYS A 95 11.16 -2.90 12.55
C LYS A 95 11.58 -3.54 13.88
N ASN A 96 12.67 -4.30 13.91
CA ASN A 96 13.29 -4.89 15.11
C ASN A 96 14.69 -4.29 15.32
#